data_AF-A0A078I9S5-F1
#
_entry.id   AF-A0A078I9S5-F1
#
_cell.length_a   1.000
_cell.length_b   1.000
_cell.length_c   1.000
_cell.angle_alpha   90.00
_cell.angle_beta   90.00
_cell.angle_gamma   90.00
#
_symmetry.space_group_name_H-M   'P 1'
#
loop_
_entity.id
_entity.type
_entity.pdbx_description
1 polymer ?
#
loop_
_entity_poly.entity_id
_entity_poly.type
_entity_poly.pdbx_seq_one_letter_code
_entity_poly.pdbx_strand_id
1 'polypeptide(L)'
;MEIDSGGETFALDNKPSSARDLLSAARRLVDQGQPSQALHAVVMAMRTQGGDEAVLQILNRTRELYKRRIQETASVDQLASLFAECAIREAEPLGHQPTSADLFCSTKERVTADAHGVSILEKSGRSQIMLDAFADGSSFICLKCGGLVSVHRRDEHYAYWCSSM
;
A
#
# COMPACT_ATOMS: atom_id res chain seq x y z
N MET A 1 30.60 34.99 13.03
CA MET A 1 29.64 33.91 12.71
C MET A 1 30.11 33.32 11.40
N GLU A 2 31.14 32.48 11.48
CA GLU A 2 31.72 31.81 10.31
C GLU A 2 31.13 30.41 10.29
N ILE A 3 30.37 30.12 9.25
CA ILE A 3 29.67 28.85 9.09
C ILE A 3 30.63 27.93 8.35
N ASP A 4 31.19 26.98 9.09
CA ASP A 4 31.93 25.83 8.61
C ASP A 4 31.05 25.04 7.62
N SER A 5 31.26 25.26 6.32
CA SER A 5 30.67 24.45 5.27
C SER A 5 31.67 23.37 4.91
N GLY A 6 31.62 22.28 5.68
CA GLY A 6 32.22 21.00 5.36
C GLY A 6 31.68 20.48 4.03
N GLY A 7 32.26 20.95 2.94
CA GLY A 7 32.20 20.30 1.64
C GLY A 7 33.09 19.06 1.71
N GLU A 8 32.56 17.98 2.27
CA GLU A 8 33.16 16.65 2.15
C GLU A 8 33.16 16.26 0.66
N THR A 9 34.22 16.70 -0.01
CA THR A 9 34.67 16.15 -1.27
C THR A 9 35.14 14.75 -0.97
N PHE A 10 34.20 13.80 -1.01
CA PHE A 10 34.52 12.39 -0.92
C PHE A 10 35.41 12.04 -2.12
N ALA A 11 36.71 12.02 -1.84
CA ALA A 11 37.75 11.57 -2.75
C ALA A 11 37.43 10.13 -3.12
N LEU A 12 36.90 9.94 -4.33
CA LEU A 12 37.02 8.68 -5.06
C LEU A 12 38.49 8.57 -5.50
N ASP A 13 39.36 8.31 -4.52
CA ASP A 13 40.81 8.20 -4.66
C ASP A 13 41.21 6.83 -5.23
N ASN A 14 40.50 6.42 -6.28
CA ASN A 14 40.89 5.30 -7.10
C ASN A 14 40.30 5.53 -8.49
N LYS A 15 40.99 6.30 -9.33
CA LYS A 15 40.59 6.61 -10.71
C LYS A 15 40.21 5.31 -11.42
N PRO A 16 38.92 5.05 -11.69
CA PRO A 16 38.54 4.05 -12.67
C PRO A 16 38.75 4.78 -14.01
N SER A 17 39.95 4.63 -14.57
CA SER A 17 40.37 5.38 -15.76
C SER A 17 39.55 5.01 -17.00
N SER A 18 38.82 3.89 -16.95
CA SER A 18 37.92 3.44 -18.00
C SER A 18 36.45 3.61 -17.60
N ALA A 19 35.63 4.07 -18.55
CA ALA A 19 34.16 4.09 -18.44
C ALA A 19 33.60 2.73 -17.95
N ARG A 20 34.26 1.62 -18.33
CA ARG A 20 33.90 0.27 -17.90
C ARG A 20 34.00 0.06 -16.40
N ASP A 21 35.04 0.61 -15.77
CA ASP A 21 35.28 0.47 -14.34
C ASP A 21 34.29 1.33 -13.55
N LEU A 22 33.99 2.54 -14.04
CA LEU A 22 32.93 3.40 -13.49
C LEU A 22 31.55 2.74 -13.54
N LEU A 23 31.20 2.07 -14.64
CA LEU A 23 29.94 1.32 -14.74
C LEU A 23 29.90 0.08 -13.83
N SER A 24 31.04 -0.60 -13.64
CA SER A 24 31.15 -1.72 -12.70
C SER A 24 30.95 -1.28 -11.25
N ALA A 25 31.54 -0.13 -10.88
CA ALA A 25 31.37 0.48 -9.56
C ALA A 25 29.92 0.95 -9.36
N ALA A 26 29.30 1.56 -10.38
CA ALA A 26 27.90 1.96 -10.32
C ALA A 26 26.98 0.77 -10.03
N ARG A 27 27.21 -0.38 -10.67
CA ARG A 27 26.41 -1.59 -10.42
C ARG A 27 26.51 -2.05 -8.97
N ARG A 28 27.73 -2.10 -8.42
CA ARG A 28 27.95 -2.45 -7.01
C ARG A 28 27.27 -1.46 -6.06
N LEU A 29 27.28 -0.16 -6.37
CA LEU A 29 26.62 0.87 -5.57
C LEU A 29 25.09 0.75 -5.59
N VAL A 30 24.50 0.28 -6.70
CA VAL A 30 23.06 -0.06 -6.74
C VAL A 30 22.76 -1.23 -5.81
N ASP A 31 23.57 -2.28 -5.84
CA ASP A 31 23.40 -3.45 -4.98
C ASP A 31 23.56 -3.10 -3.49
N GLN A 32 24.35 -2.07 -3.18
CA GLN A 32 24.56 -1.54 -1.83
C GLN A 32 23.47 -0.55 -1.38
N GLY A 33 22.45 -0.29 -2.21
CA GLY A 33 21.37 0.65 -1.89
C GLY A 33 21.79 2.12 -1.91
N GLN A 34 22.87 2.47 -2.62
CA GLN A 34 23.38 3.83 -2.78
C GLN A 34 23.13 4.36 -4.21
N PRO A 35 21.87 4.62 -4.58
CA PRO A 35 21.50 4.98 -5.96
C PRO A 35 22.09 6.33 -6.41
N SER A 36 22.23 7.30 -5.51
CA SER A 36 22.80 8.62 -5.83
C SER A 36 24.27 8.53 -6.26
N GLN A 37 25.05 7.71 -5.55
CA GLN A 37 26.46 7.49 -5.88
C GLN A 37 26.61 6.67 -7.16
N ALA A 38 25.75 5.67 -7.35
CA ALA A 38 25.69 4.90 -8.59
C ALA A 38 25.41 5.80 -9.80
N LEU A 39 24.44 6.71 -9.68
CA LEU A 39 24.12 7.67 -10.74
C LEU A 39 25.30 8.57 -11.05
N HIS A 40 26.00 9.08 -10.03
CA HIS A 40 27.19 9.90 -10.22
C HIS A 40 28.28 9.15 -11.00
N ALA A 41 28.54 7.88 -10.67
CA ALA A 41 29.50 7.04 -11.39
C ALA A 41 29.09 6.81 -12.86
N VAL A 42 27.79 6.61 -13.13
CA VAL A 42 27.26 6.50 -14.51
C VAL A 42 27.46 7.79 -15.29
N VAL A 43 27.13 8.95 -14.70
CA VAL A 43 27.34 10.26 -15.33
C VAL A 43 28.82 10.47 -15.64
N MET A 44 29.71 10.12 -14.71
CA MET A 44 31.14 10.21 -14.95
C MET A 44 31.61 9.30 -16.09
N ALA A 45 31.09 8.08 -16.19
CA ALA A 45 31.41 7.16 -17.29
C ALA A 45 30.99 7.76 -18.64
N MET A 46 29.78 8.32 -18.72
CA MET A 46 29.25 8.91 -19.93
C MET A 46 30.05 10.16 -20.36
N ARG A 47 30.46 11.00 -19.39
CA ARG A 47 31.33 12.16 -19.64
C ARG A 47 32.66 11.75 -20.28
N THR A 48 33.27 10.65 -19.80
CA THR A 48 34.55 10.18 -20.36
C THR A 48 34.45 9.68 -21.80
N GLN A 49 33.25 9.30 -22.27
CA GLN A 49 33.05 8.70 -23.59
C GLN A 49 32.46 9.67 -24.62
N GLY A 50 31.63 10.63 -24.20
CA GLY A 50 30.90 11.52 -25.11
C GLY A 50 30.68 12.95 -24.61
N GLY A 51 31.33 13.34 -23.50
CA GLY A 51 31.17 14.66 -22.90
C GLY A 51 29.80 14.91 -22.26
N ASP A 52 29.55 16.14 -21.84
CA ASP A 52 28.32 16.53 -21.13
C ASP A 52 27.07 16.49 -22.01
N GLU A 53 27.20 16.77 -23.31
CA GLU A 53 26.06 16.74 -24.24
C GLU A 53 25.48 15.33 -24.37
N ALA A 54 26.34 14.30 -24.44
CA ALA A 54 25.90 12.91 -24.45
C ALA A 54 25.19 12.52 -23.15
N VAL A 55 25.62 13.08 -22.01
CA VAL A 55 24.94 12.89 -20.72
C VAL A 55 23.52 13.43 -20.77
N LEU A 56 23.35 14.68 -21.21
CA LEU A 56 22.05 15.33 -21.29
C LEU A 56 21.08 14.59 -22.21
N GLN A 57 21.55 14.18 -23.39
CA GLN A 57 20.72 13.42 -24.34
C GLN A 57 20.24 12.09 -23.79
N ILE A 58 21.12 11.32 -23.15
CA ILE A 58 20.77 10.01 -22.59
C ILE A 58 19.89 10.17 -21.34
N LEU A 59 20.12 11.19 -20.50
CA LEU A 59 19.28 11.46 -19.34
C LEU A 59 17.86 11.89 -19.76
N ASN A 60 17.75 12.75 -20.77
CA ASN A 60 16.44 13.12 -21.34
C ASN A 60 15.74 11.86 -21.86
N ARG A 61 16.38 11.09 -22.76
CA ARG A 61 15.81 9.85 -23.29
C ARG A 61 15.35 8.90 -22.19
N THR A 62 16.15 8.71 -21.15
CA THR A 62 15.80 7.88 -19.99
C THR A 62 14.57 8.43 -19.25
N ARG A 63 14.48 9.75 -19.08
CA ARG A 63 13.32 10.43 -18.49
C ARG A 63 12.05 10.21 -19.31
N GLU A 64 12.11 10.32 -20.64
CA GLU A 64 10.94 10.04 -21.49
C GLU A 64 10.48 8.58 -21.38
N LEU A 65 11.41 7.63 -21.34
CA LEU A 65 11.08 6.21 -21.12
C LEU A 65 10.44 5.97 -19.75
N TYR A 66 10.95 6.62 -18.71
CA TYR A 66 10.38 6.53 -17.36
C TYR A 66 8.95 7.08 -17.32
N LYS A 67 8.71 8.25 -17.93
CA LYS A 67 7.35 8.83 -18.04
C LYS A 67 6.40 7.88 -18.75
N ARG A 68 6.82 7.28 -19.86
CA ARG A 68 6.01 6.30 -20.61
C ARG A 68 5.65 5.10 -19.75
N ARG A 69 6.63 4.52 -19.04
CA ARG A 69 6.41 3.40 -18.14
C ARG A 69 5.41 3.73 -17.03
N ILE A 70 5.53 4.90 -16.39
CA ILE A 70 4.56 5.33 -15.37
C ILE A 70 3.16 5.44 -15.96
N GLN A 71 3.03 5.99 -17.16
CA GLN A 71 1.72 6.15 -17.80
C GLN A 71 1.10 4.78 -18.14
N GLU A 72 1.91 3.83 -18.62
CA GLU A 72 1.49 2.46 -18.86
C GLU A 72 1.03 1.79 -17.56
N THR A 73 1.80 1.88 -16.48
CA THR A 73 1.41 1.31 -15.17
C THR A 73 0.14 1.97 -14.62
N ALA A 74 -0.04 3.28 -14.81
CA ALA A 74 -1.25 3.97 -14.40
C ALA A 74 -2.50 3.44 -15.12
N SER A 75 -2.41 3.09 -16.41
CA SER A 75 -3.53 2.47 -17.12
C SER A 75 -3.87 1.07 -16.59
N VAL A 76 -2.85 0.29 -16.20
CA VAL A 76 -3.04 -1.03 -15.56
C VAL A 76 -3.68 -0.89 -14.18
N ASP A 77 -3.24 0.08 -13.37
CA ASP A 77 -3.83 0.36 -12.05
C ASP A 77 -5.29 0.82 -12.14
N GLN A 78 -5.64 1.60 -13.18
CA GLN A 78 -7.03 1.98 -13.46
C GLN A 78 -7.90 0.76 -13.79
N LEU A 79 -7.41 -0.16 -14.62
CA LEU A 79 -8.12 -1.40 -14.91
C LEU A 79 -8.28 -2.26 -13.65
N ALA A 80 -7.23 -2.40 -12.85
CA ALA A 80 -7.30 -3.10 -11.56
C ALA A 80 -8.36 -2.49 -10.62
N SER A 81 -8.46 -1.16 -10.61
CA SER A 81 -9.49 -0.45 -9.83
C SER A 81 -10.90 -0.79 -10.33
N LEU A 82 -11.13 -0.78 -11.65
CA LEU A 82 -12.42 -1.17 -12.24
C LEU A 82 -12.77 -2.64 -11.96
N PHE A 83 -11.79 -3.55 -12.02
CA PHE A 83 -12.01 -4.95 -11.65
C PHE A 83 -12.36 -5.11 -10.18
N ALA A 84 -11.71 -4.34 -9.29
CA ALA A 84 -12.06 -4.32 -7.88
C ALA A 84 -13.49 -3.81 -7.66
N GLU A 85 -13.92 -2.75 -8.36
CA GLU A 85 -15.29 -2.25 -8.31
C GLU A 85 -16.32 -3.30 -8.78
N CYS A 86 -16.04 -3.99 -9.89
CA CYS A 86 -16.90 -5.09 -10.36
C CYS A 86 -17.00 -6.20 -9.32
N ALA A 87 -15.87 -6.65 -8.75
CA ALA A 87 -15.85 -7.69 -7.73
C ALA A 87 -16.62 -7.29 -6.46
N ILE A 88 -16.53 -6.02 -6.03
CA ILE A 88 -17.30 -5.49 -4.89
C ILE A 88 -18.79 -5.52 -5.19
N ARG A 89 -19.22 -5.08 -6.39
CA ARG A 89 -20.63 -5.07 -6.79
C ARG A 89 -21.20 -6.48 -7.00
N GLU A 90 -20.40 -7.42 -7.50
CA GLU A 90 -20.80 -8.83 -7.59
C GLU A 90 -20.96 -9.48 -6.21
N ALA A 91 -20.17 -9.04 -5.23
CA ALA A 91 -20.32 -9.45 -3.84
C ALA A 91 -21.45 -8.71 -3.09
N GLU A 92 -22.07 -7.70 -3.72
CA GLU A 92 -23.25 -7.02 -3.19
C GLU A 92 -24.48 -7.92 -3.40
N PRO A 93 -25.14 -8.39 -2.33
CA PRO A 93 -26.25 -9.32 -2.46
C PRO A 93 -27.42 -8.65 -3.20
N LEU A 94 -27.77 -9.20 -4.37
CA LEU A 94 -29.00 -8.84 -5.09
C LEU A 94 -30.22 -9.17 -4.23
N GLY A 95 -30.78 -8.19 -3.51
CA GLY A 95 -32.10 -8.35 -2.91
C GLY A 95 -32.47 -7.48 -1.70
N HIS A 96 -32.68 -6.18 -1.91
CA HIS A 96 -33.90 -5.57 -1.37
C HIS A 96 -34.37 -4.44 -2.29
N GLN A 97 -35.30 -4.78 -3.19
CA GLN A 97 -36.24 -3.80 -3.72
C GLN A 97 -37.05 -3.31 -2.52
N PRO A 98 -36.99 -2.02 -2.12
CA PRO A 98 -37.91 -1.52 -1.12
C PRO A 98 -39.29 -1.54 -1.78
N THR A 99 -40.09 -2.53 -1.40
CA THR A 99 -41.53 -2.43 -1.60
C THR A 99 -41.99 -1.16 -0.91
N SER A 100 -42.79 -0.40 -1.64
CA SER A 100 -43.35 0.89 -1.30
C SER A 100 -44.13 0.87 0.03
N ALA A 101 -43.43 1.09 1.14
CA ALA A 101 -43.88 1.58 2.44
C ALA A 101 -42.59 1.74 3.27
N ASP A 102 -41.92 2.87 3.29
CA ASP A 102 -42.30 3.96 4.21
C ASP A 102 -41.71 5.28 3.72
N LEU A 103 -42.57 6.09 3.09
CA LEU A 103 -42.36 7.52 2.92
C LEU A 103 -42.81 8.24 4.20
N PHE A 104 -42.03 8.20 5.28
CA PHE A 104 -41.97 9.31 6.24
C PHE A 104 -40.81 9.13 7.24
N CYS A 105 -39.68 9.78 7.00
CA CYS A 105 -38.99 10.65 7.97
C CYS A 105 -37.59 10.98 7.42
N SER A 106 -37.53 12.03 6.60
CA SER A 106 -36.30 12.82 6.49
C SER A 106 -36.05 13.48 7.83
N THR A 107 -35.15 12.95 8.65
CA THR A 107 -34.30 13.78 9.52
C THR A 107 -33.04 13.01 9.86
N LYS A 108 -31.88 13.63 9.59
CA LYS A 108 -30.59 13.31 10.20
C LYS A 108 -30.81 12.98 11.68
N GLU A 109 -30.47 11.77 12.14
CA GLU A 109 -29.90 11.61 13.47
C GLU A 109 -29.39 10.19 13.76
N ARG A 110 -28.21 10.18 14.39
CA ARG A 110 -27.75 9.21 15.39
C ARG A 110 -27.25 7.86 14.87
N VAL A 111 -25.92 7.80 14.81
CA VAL A 111 -25.15 6.69 15.37
C VAL A 111 -25.60 6.49 16.82
N THR A 112 -26.72 5.81 17.04
CA THR A 112 -26.98 5.17 18.31
C THR A 112 -26.30 3.83 18.24
N ALA A 113 -25.27 3.68 19.07
CA ALA A 113 -24.74 2.40 19.49
C ALA A 113 -25.92 1.53 19.95
N ASP A 114 -26.34 0.65 19.06
CA ASP A 114 -27.26 -0.43 19.34
C ASP A 114 -26.52 -1.40 20.26
N ALA A 115 -26.74 -1.21 21.56
CA ALA A 115 -26.22 -2.05 22.64
C ALA A 115 -26.89 -3.43 22.67
N HIS A 116 -27.71 -3.78 21.67
CA HIS A 116 -28.36 -5.09 21.52
C HIS A 116 -28.04 -5.73 20.15
N GLY A 117 -26.75 -6.06 19.97
CA GLY A 117 -26.34 -7.42 19.58
C GLY A 117 -26.67 -7.97 18.19
N VAL A 118 -27.16 -7.19 17.23
CA VAL A 118 -27.28 -7.70 15.84
C VAL A 118 -25.97 -7.45 15.10
N SER A 119 -25.19 -8.50 14.88
CA SER A 119 -23.87 -8.42 14.22
C SER A 119 -23.99 -7.74 12.85
N ILE A 120 -22.97 -7.00 12.42
CA ILE A 120 -22.93 -6.41 11.06
C ILE A 120 -23.16 -7.50 10.00
N LEU A 121 -22.66 -8.71 10.25
CA LEU A 121 -22.87 -9.85 9.37
C LEU A 121 -24.35 -10.25 9.33
N GLU A 122 -25.02 -10.25 10.48
CA GLU A 122 -26.46 -10.53 10.60
C GLU A 122 -27.32 -9.44 9.95
N LYS A 123 -26.98 -8.16 10.16
CA LYS A 123 -27.62 -7.02 9.47
C LYS A 123 -27.47 -7.09 7.95
N SER A 124 -26.36 -7.64 7.46
CA SER A 124 -26.10 -7.84 6.03
C SER A 124 -26.65 -9.16 5.46
N GLY A 125 -27.41 -9.94 6.24
CA GLY A 125 -27.94 -11.24 5.81
C GLY A 125 -26.89 -12.34 5.63
N ARG A 126 -25.65 -12.10 6.07
CA ARG A 126 -24.51 -13.04 6.01
C ARG A 126 -24.27 -13.72 7.36
N SER A 127 -25.33 -13.99 8.10
CA SER A 127 -25.27 -14.71 9.39
C SER A 127 -24.63 -16.09 9.24
N GLN A 128 -24.72 -16.71 8.05
CA GLN A 128 -24.10 -18.00 7.75
C GLN A 128 -22.59 -18.02 8.04
N ILE A 129 -21.88 -16.93 7.79
CA ILE A 129 -20.43 -16.84 8.07
C ILE A 129 -20.16 -16.98 9.58
N MET A 130 -21.04 -16.42 10.43
CA MET A 130 -20.91 -16.59 11.88
C MET A 130 -21.24 -18.00 12.33
N LEU A 131 -22.24 -18.64 11.70
CA LEU A 131 -22.62 -20.02 12.00
C LEU A 131 -21.52 -21.00 11.60
N ASP A 132 -20.90 -20.80 10.43
CA ASP A 132 -19.82 -21.64 9.93
C ASP A 132 -18.56 -21.50 10.81
N ALA A 133 -18.20 -20.26 11.17
CA ALA A 133 -17.07 -19.97 12.06
C ALA A 133 -17.29 -20.39 13.52
N PHE A 134 -18.54 -20.67 13.90
CA PHE A 134 -18.88 -21.28 15.18
C PHE A 134 -18.87 -22.82 15.08
N ALA A 135 -19.41 -23.37 13.99
CA ALA A 135 -19.45 -24.80 13.73
C ALA A 135 -18.06 -25.41 13.53
N ASP A 136 -17.13 -24.66 12.92
CA ASP A 136 -15.73 -25.06 12.74
C ASP A 136 -14.90 -24.91 14.04
N GLY A 137 -15.46 -24.28 15.08
CA GLY A 137 -14.79 -24.04 16.36
C GLY A 137 -13.62 -23.04 16.28
N SER A 138 -13.49 -22.30 15.18
CA SER A 138 -12.42 -21.32 14.97
C SER A 138 -12.70 -20.00 15.71
N SER A 139 -13.96 -19.73 16.03
CA SER A 139 -14.42 -18.53 16.75
C SER A 139 -15.36 -18.87 17.91
N PHE A 140 -15.40 -18.01 18.93
CA PHE A 140 -16.30 -18.11 20.07
C PHE A 140 -17.00 -16.77 20.34
N ILE A 141 -18.17 -16.81 20.97
CA ILE A 141 -18.89 -15.62 21.41
C ILE A 141 -18.45 -15.31 22.85
N CYS A 142 -17.88 -14.14 23.07
CA CYS A 142 -17.51 -13.68 24.41
C CYS A 142 -18.78 -13.27 25.17
N LEU A 143 -19.12 -13.98 26.23
CA LEU A 143 -20.31 -13.69 27.05
C LEU A 143 -20.23 -12.36 27.82
N LYS A 144 -19.05 -11.74 27.94
CA LYS A 144 -18.87 -10.46 28.63
C LYS A 144 -19.24 -9.27 27.75
N CYS A 145 -18.74 -9.24 26.52
CA CYS A 145 -18.95 -8.11 25.60
C CYS A 145 -19.89 -8.44 24.42
N GLY A 146 -20.34 -9.69 24.29
CA GLY A 146 -21.17 -10.16 23.18
C GLY A 146 -20.41 -10.27 21.84
N GLY A 147 -19.09 -10.05 21.82
CA GLY A 147 -18.30 -10.07 20.59
C GLY A 147 -17.96 -11.48 20.10
N LEU A 148 -17.96 -11.69 18.78
CA LEU A 148 -17.43 -12.89 18.14
C LEU A 148 -15.92 -12.74 17.95
N VAL A 149 -15.13 -13.64 18.54
CA VAL A 149 -13.66 -13.56 18.58
C VAL A 149 -13.05 -14.89 18.16
N SER A 150 -11.95 -14.86 17.42
CA SER A 150 -11.20 -16.08 17.11
C SER A 150 -10.71 -16.78 18.38
N VAL A 151 -10.84 -18.10 18.43
CA VAL A 151 -10.39 -18.93 19.54
C VAL A 151 -8.90 -18.76 19.83
N HIS A 152 -8.08 -18.53 18.80
CA HIS A 152 -6.64 -18.32 18.96
C HIS A 152 -6.27 -17.02 19.68
N ARG A 153 -7.20 -16.07 19.78
CA ARG A 153 -6.98 -14.77 20.44
C ARG A 153 -7.84 -14.59 21.67
N ARG A 154 -8.36 -15.70 22.22
CA ARG A 154 -9.27 -15.70 23.37
C ARG A 154 -8.63 -15.05 24.59
N ASP A 155 -7.39 -15.41 24.87
CA ASP A 155 -6.70 -14.95 26.08
C ASP A 155 -6.31 -13.47 25.95
N GLU A 156 -5.82 -13.05 24.77
CA GLU A 156 -5.54 -11.64 24.47
C GLU A 156 -6.81 -10.79 24.50
N HIS A 157 -7.93 -11.34 24.01
CA HIS A 157 -9.22 -10.67 24.11
C HIS A 157 -9.59 -10.43 25.56
N TYR A 158 -9.55 -11.45 26.42
CA TYR A 158 -9.87 -11.25 27.85
C TYR A 158 -8.89 -10.33 28.57
N ALA A 159 -7.61 -10.34 28.17
CA ALA A 159 -6.57 -9.54 28.83
C ALA A 159 -6.57 -8.06 28.41
N TYR A 160 -6.84 -7.75 27.15
CA TYR A 160 -6.58 -6.41 26.60
C TYR A 160 -7.74 -5.78 25.82
N TRP A 161 -8.67 -6.56 25.27
CA TRP A 161 -9.67 -6.04 24.30
C TRP A 161 -11.12 -6.20 24.75
N CYS A 162 -11.38 -7.05 25.73
CA CYS A 162 -12.72 -7.29 26.25
C CYS A 162 -13.15 -6.08 27.08
N SER A 163 -13.75 -5.09 26.43
CA SER A 163 -14.46 -4.01 27.09
C SER A 163 -15.63 -4.63 27.86
N SER A 164 -15.49 -4.79 29.18
CA SER A 164 -16.66 -5.00 30.03
C SER A 164 -17.47 -3.72 29.99
N MET A 165 -18.63 -3.76 29.35
CA MET A 165 -19.72 -2.87 29.77
C MET A 165 -20.42 -3.53 30.95
#